data_AF-A0A1C3XV20-F1
#
_entry.id   AF-A0A1C3XV20-F1
#
_cell.length_a   1.000
_cell.length_b   1.000
_cell.length_c   1.000
_cell.angle_alpha   90.00
_cell.angle_beta   90.00
_cell.angle_gamma   90.00
#
_symmetry.space_group_name_H-M   'P 1'
#
loop_
_entity.id
_entity.type
_entity.pdbx_description
1 polymer ?
#
loop_
_entity_poly.entity_id
_entity_poly.type
_entity_poly.pdbx_seq_one_letter_code
_entity_poly.pdbx_strand_id
1 'polypeptide(L)'
;GPQPIDARKTRLSNIVQETGAKTIHYLYDFGDSWDHVIKLEKWFDNTTTEGLPFLLEAAGRCPPEDAGGAPGYAQYLDAISDATHPEHEHMRLWGPEQFDPNVVDRKALEAAVNALSDIWKPRRHTTRSK
;
A
#
# COMPACT_ATOMS: atom_id res chain seq x y z
N GLY A 1 -19.51 -20.25 5.99
CA GLY A 1 -19.25 -18.82 6.22
C GLY A 1 -19.79 -18.01 5.05
N PRO A 2 -19.87 -16.68 5.15
CA PRO A 2 -20.20 -15.83 4.00
C PRO A 2 -19.17 -16.04 2.87
N GLN A 3 -19.64 -15.98 1.63
CA GLN A 3 -18.79 -16.13 0.45
C GLN A 3 -17.91 -14.86 0.25
N PRO A 4 -16.70 -15.01 -0.31
CA PRO A 4 -15.85 -13.87 -0.67
C PRO A 4 -16.57 -12.94 -1.65
N ILE A 5 -16.42 -11.62 -1.45
CA ILE A 5 -16.98 -10.60 -2.31
C ILE A 5 -16.03 -10.31 -3.47
N ASP A 6 -16.53 -10.26 -4.71
CA ASP A 6 -15.70 -9.95 -5.90
C ASP A 6 -15.26 -8.48 -5.91
N ALA A 7 -13.98 -8.24 -5.62
CA ALA A 7 -13.38 -6.91 -5.57
C ALA A 7 -13.50 -6.12 -6.90
N ARG A 8 -13.67 -6.78 -8.05
CA ARG A 8 -13.87 -6.11 -9.35
C ARG A 8 -15.27 -5.53 -9.53
N LYS A 9 -16.21 -5.98 -8.71
CA LYS A 9 -17.63 -5.61 -8.77
C LYS A 9 -18.03 -4.72 -7.61
N THR A 10 -17.36 -4.85 -6.48
CA THR A 10 -17.68 -4.12 -5.25
C THR A 10 -16.88 -2.83 -5.14
N ARG A 11 -17.55 -1.75 -4.75
CA ARG A 11 -16.90 -0.47 -4.48
C ARG A 11 -16.50 -0.38 -3.02
N LEU A 12 -15.34 0.22 -2.76
CA LEU A 12 -14.88 0.51 -1.40
C LEU A 12 -15.92 1.31 -0.59
N SER A 13 -16.58 2.29 -1.22
CA SER A 13 -17.66 3.07 -0.60
C SER A 13 -18.80 2.22 -0.07
N ASN A 14 -19.20 1.19 -0.80
CA ASN A 14 -20.30 0.31 -0.41
C ASN A 14 -19.88 -0.54 0.78
N ILE A 15 -18.65 -1.07 0.77
CA ILE A 15 -18.11 -1.85 1.90
C ILE A 15 -18.14 -1.01 3.16
N VAL A 16 -17.61 0.21 3.12
CA VAL A 16 -17.58 1.13 4.26
C VAL A 16 -18.99 1.46 4.75
N GLN A 17 -19.93 1.77 3.85
CA GLN A 17 -21.30 2.16 4.22
C GLN A 17 -22.13 0.99 4.77
N GLU A 18 -22.02 -0.20 4.17
CA GLU A 18 -22.79 -1.39 4.55
C GLU A 18 -22.26 -2.02 5.83
N THR A 19 -20.93 -2.04 6.03
CA THR A 19 -20.30 -2.70 7.19
C THR A 19 -20.01 -1.72 8.34
N GLY A 20 -19.93 -0.42 8.06
CA GLY A 20 -19.41 0.57 9.00
C GLY A 20 -17.90 0.46 9.25
N ALA A 21 -17.17 -0.38 8.52
CA ALA A 21 -15.74 -0.60 8.72
C ALA A 21 -14.94 0.67 8.39
N LYS A 22 -14.06 1.06 9.33
CA LYS A 22 -13.11 2.16 9.15
C LYS A 22 -11.67 1.68 8.95
N THR A 23 -11.42 0.39 9.13
CA THR A 23 -10.11 -0.24 8.97
C THR A 23 -10.31 -1.49 8.12
N ILE A 24 -9.46 -1.66 7.11
CA ILE A 24 -9.44 -2.80 6.19
C ILE A 24 -8.03 -3.36 6.20
N HIS A 25 -7.92 -4.67 6.37
CA HIS A 25 -6.67 -5.41 6.22
C HIS A 25 -6.57 -5.91 4.79
N TYR A 26 -5.45 -5.63 4.13
CA TYR A 26 -5.13 -6.07 2.79
C TYR A 26 -3.88 -6.94 2.84
N LEU A 27 -4.11 -8.25 2.75
CA LEU A 27 -3.02 -9.23 2.66
C LEU A 27 -2.48 -9.25 1.23
N TYR A 28 -1.27 -8.74 1.06
CA TYR A 28 -0.51 -8.75 -0.19
C TYR A 28 0.57 -9.83 -0.12
N ASP A 29 0.77 -10.50 -1.25
CA ASP A 29 1.66 -11.65 -1.41
C ASP A 29 1.39 -12.79 -0.40
N PHE A 30 0.84 -13.91 -0.88
CA PHE A 30 0.57 -15.04 0.01
C PHE A 30 1.82 -15.85 0.40
N GLY A 31 2.98 -15.56 -0.19
CA GLY A 31 4.27 -16.04 0.29
C GLY A 31 4.68 -15.28 1.56
N ASP A 32 4.93 -13.99 1.42
CA ASP A 32 5.44 -13.13 2.50
C ASP A 32 4.37 -12.64 3.50
N SER A 33 3.10 -12.72 3.13
CA SER A 33 1.96 -12.35 3.97
C SER A 33 2.01 -10.91 4.49
N TRP A 34 2.26 -9.94 3.61
CA TRP A 34 2.25 -8.52 3.96
C TRP A 34 0.84 -8.05 4.33
N ASP A 35 0.60 -7.76 5.62
CA ASP A 35 -0.67 -7.20 6.09
C ASP A 35 -0.66 -5.67 6.03
N HIS A 36 -1.22 -5.11 4.95
CA HIS A 36 -1.41 -3.68 4.83
C HIS A 36 -2.69 -3.22 5.53
N VAL A 37 -2.56 -2.28 6.46
CA VAL A 37 -3.70 -1.69 7.16
C VAL A 37 -4.15 -0.40 6.46
N ILE A 38 -5.32 -0.44 5.82
CA ILE A 38 -5.94 0.70 5.16
C ILE A 38 -6.98 1.31 6.11
N LYS A 39 -6.83 2.58 6.46
CA LYS A 39 -7.73 3.30 7.36
C LYS A 39 -8.49 4.40 6.64
N LEU A 40 -9.80 4.45 6.86
CA LEU A 40 -10.63 5.59 6.46
C LEU A 40 -10.47 6.69 7.50
N GLU A 41 -9.69 7.72 7.16
CA GLU A 41 -9.46 8.85 8.06
C GLU A 41 -10.56 9.90 7.97
N LYS A 42 -10.99 10.23 6.75
CA LYS A 42 -11.99 11.26 6.50
C LYS A 42 -12.83 10.95 5.28
N TRP A 43 -14.10 11.36 5.34
CA TRP A 43 -15.05 11.24 4.25
C TRP A 43 -15.51 12.63 3.81
N PHE A 44 -15.62 12.83 2.50
CA PHE A 44 -16.07 14.08 1.90
C PHE A 44 -17.20 13.79 0.91
N ASP A 45 -18.33 14.48 1.07
CA ASP A 45 -19.45 14.37 0.13
C ASP A 45 -19.23 15.29 -1.08
N ASN A 46 -19.81 14.91 -2.23
CA ASN A 46 -19.83 15.70 -3.47
C ASN A 46 -18.44 16.19 -3.96
N THR A 47 -17.37 15.43 -3.69
CA THR A 47 -16.03 15.78 -4.15
C THR A 47 -15.84 15.35 -5.61
N THR A 48 -15.26 16.23 -6.42
CA THR A 48 -14.85 15.87 -7.79
C THR A 48 -13.83 14.73 -7.74
N THR A 49 -13.89 13.82 -8.71
CA THR A 49 -12.92 12.73 -8.84
C THR A 49 -11.81 13.05 -9.84
N GLU A 50 -11.82 14.26 -10.40
CA GLU A 50 -10.78 14.76 -11.29
C GLU A 50 -9.46 14.88 -10.53
N GLY A 51 -8.39 14.31 -11.09
CA GLY A 51 -7.05 14.33 -10.48
C GLY A 51 -6.87 13.38 -9.28
N LEU A 52 -7.82 12.47 -9.03
CA LEU A 52 -7.63 11.38 -8.07
C LEU A 52 -7.05 10.12 -8.75
N PRO A 53 -6.28 9.29 -8.02
CA PRO A 53 -5.76 9.52 -6.67
C PRO A 53 -4.59 10.53 -6.63
N PHE A 54 -4.32 11.14 -5.46
CA PHE A 54 -3.12 11.95 -5.22
C PHE A 54 -2.36 11.46 -3.97
N LEU A 55 -1.04 11.67 -3.96
CA LEU A 55 -0.20 11.40 -2.80
C LEU A 55 -0.19 12.62 -1.87
N LEU A 56 -0.68 12.47 -0.64
CA LEU A 56 -0.60 13.52 0.38
C LEU A 56 0.75 13.52 1.09
N GLU A 57 1.11 12.34 1.58
CA GLU A 57 2.24 12.11 2.46
C GLU A 57 2.75 10.68 2.23
N ALA A 58 4.04 10.49 2.45
CA ALA A 58 4.69 9.19 2.48
C ALA A 58 5.79 9.24 3.53
N ALA A 59 5.90 8.16 4.32
CA ALA A 59 6.90 8.00 5.35
C ALA A 59 7.48 6.59 5.27
N GLY A 60 8.81 6.49 5.39
CA GLY A 60 9.53 5.24 5.23
C GLY A 60 9.63 4.76 3.78
N ARG A 61 10.62 3.92 3.52
CA ARG A 61 10.80 3.22 2.26
C ARG A 61 10.04 1.90 2.30
N CYS A 62 9.42 1.51 1.19
CA CYS A 62 8.79 0.19 1.11
C CYS A 62 9.84 -0.91 1.31
N PRO A 63 9.49 -2.00 2.03
CA PRO A 63 10.33 -3.19 2.11
C PRO A 63 10.67 -3.71 0.71
N PRO A 64 11.87 -4.30 0.52
CA PRO A 64 12.15 -5.07 -0.68
C PRO A 64 11.12 -6.19 -0.88
N GLU A 65 10.74 -6.48 -2.12
CA GLU A 65 9.96 -7.67 -2.45
C GLU A 65 10.74 -8.94 -2.05
N ASP A 66 10.01 -10.01 -1.74
CA ASP A 66 10.57 -11.32 -1.36
C ASP A 66 11.51 -11.27 -0.13
N ALA A 67 11.32 -10.28 0.76
CA ALA A 67 12.10 -10.15 1.98
C ALA A 67 11.73 -11.18 3.06
N GLY A 68 10.73 -12.03 2.83
CA GLY A 68 10.23 -12.97 3.83
C GLY A 68 9.24 -12.32 4.79
N GLY A 69 8.45 -11.36 4.29
CA GLY A 69 7.46 -10.63 5.06
C GLY A 69 8.05 -9.74 6.13
N ALA A 70 7.20 -9.32 7.07
CA ALA A 70 7.62 -8.44 8.16
C ALA A 70 8.80 -8.99 9.00
N PRO A 71 8.86 -10.30 9.35
CA PRO A 71 9.99 -10.85 10.10
C PRO A 71 11.30 -10.84 9.31
N GLY A 72 11.26 -11.21 8.03
CA GLY A 72 12.46 -11.23 7.20
C GLY A 72 12.96 -9.82 6.87
N TYR A 73 12.06 -8.86 6.69
CA TYR A 73 12.45 -7.46 6.59
C TYR A 73 13.08 -6.91 7.87
N ALA A 74 12.59 -7.30 9.06
CA ALA A 74 13.25 -6.93 10.32
C ALA A 74 14.69 -7.48 10.39
N GLN A 75 14.90 -8.74 10.02
CA GLN A 75 16.25 -9.35 9.96
C GLN A 75 17.15 -8.63 8.94
N TYR A 76 16.59 -8.26 7.79
CA TYR A 76 17.29 -7.49 6.78
C TYR A 76 17.75 -6.13 7.34
N LEU A 77 16.85 -5.39 8.01
CA LEU A 77 17.18 -4.10 8.65
C LEU A 77 18.27 -4.22 9.72
N ASP A 78 18.17 -5.25 10.56
CA ASP A 78 19.17 -5.52 11.60
C ASP A 78 20.55 -5.77 10.97
N ALA A 79 20.61 -6.59 9.93
CA ALA A 79 21.87 -6.91 9.25
C ALA A 79 22.50 -5.72 8.53
N ILE A 80 21.71 -4.89 7.82
CA ILE A 80 22.26 -3.75 7.06
C ILE A 80 22.64 -2.56 7.95
N SER A 81 22.06 -2.46 9.16
CA SER A 81 22.33 -1.36 10.08
C SER A 81 23.59 -1.55 10.94
N ASP A 82 24.07 -2.80 11.07
CA ASP A 82 25.28 -3.15 11.82
C ASP A 82 26.37 -3.69 10.90
N ALA A 83 27.43 -2.90 10.67
CA ALA A 83 28.58 -3.29 9.85
C ALA A 83 29.39 -4.48 10.41
N THR A 84 29.19 -4.83 11.68
CA THR A 84 29.82 -5.99 12.32
C THR A 84 28.95 -7.25 12.29
N HIS A 85 27.70 -7.13 11.82
CA HIS A 85 26.79 -8.26 11.72
C HIS A 85 27.35 -9.31 10.73
N PRO A 86 27.31 -10.61 11.05
CA PRO A 86 27.86 -11.65 10.18
C PRO A 86 27.29 -11.64 8.76
N GLU A 87 26.00 -11.30 8.64
CA GLU A 87 25.29 -11.23 7.35
C GLU A 87 25.31 -9.84 6.69
N HIS A 88 26.03 -8.85 7.24
CA HIS A 88 25.98 -7.46 6.76
C HIS A 88 26.28 -7.35 5.25
N GLU A 89 27.41 -7.88 4.82
CA GLU A 89 27.84 -7.84 3.42
C GLU A 89 26.88 -8.60 2.51
N HIS A 90 26.38 -9.76 2.96
CA HIS A 90 25.44 -10.55 2.17
C HIS A 90 24.11 -9.81 1.97
N MET A 91 23.52 -9.26 3.05
CA MET A 91 22.26 -8.54 2.99
C MET A 91 22.37 -7.23 2.23
N ARG A 92 23.49 -6.52 2.35
CA ARG A 92 23.76 -5.30 1.57
C ARG A 92 23.79 -5.58 0.06
N LEU A 93 24.30 -6.74 -0.36
CA LEU A 93 24.33 -7.16 -1.77
C LEU A 93 23.00 -7.74 -2.26
N TRP A 94 22.24 -8.38 -1.38
CA TRP A 94 20.94 -8.95 -1.70
C TRP A 94 19.88 -7.88 -1.96
N GLY A 95 19.84 -6.85 -1.12
CA GLY A 95 18.83 -5.78 -1.22
C GLY A 95 19.15 -4.70 -2.25
N PRO A 96 18.28 -3.67 -2.36
CA PRO A 96 18.52 -2.54 -3.24
C PRO A 96 19.80 -1.78 -2.88
N GLU A 97 20.47 -1.23 -3.90
CA GLU A 97 21.64 -0.38 -3.66
C GLU A 97 21.26 0.84 -2.81
N GLN A 98 22.08 1.13 -1.79
CA GLN A 98 21.89 2.26 -0.88
C GLN A 98 20.47 2.27 -0.25
N PHE A 99 20.02 1.11 0.23
CA PHE A 99 18.78 1.01 0.96
C PHE A 99 18.88 1.72 2.32
N ASP A 100 18.06 2.76 2.50
CA ASP A 100 17.79 3.39 3.79
C ASP A 100 16.28 3.33 4.02
N PRO A 101 15.80 2.67 5.09
CA PRO A 101 14.37 2.55 5.38
C PRO A 101 13.69 3.89 5.69
N ASN A 102 14.45 4.93 6.02
CA ASN A 102 13.93 6.25 6.37
C ASN A 102 13.91 7.22 5.18
N VAL A 103 14.56 6.86 4.06
CA VAL A 103 14.60 7.71 2.87
C VAL A 103 13.43 7.38 1.95
N VAL A 104 12.56 8.38 1.81
CA VAL A 104 11.39 8.31 0.92
C VAL A 104 11.71 8.98 -0.40
N ASP A 105 11.64 8.23 -1.51
CA ASP A 105 11.62 8.84 -2.84
C ASP A 105 10.22 9.36 -3.17
N ARG A 106 9.87 10.49 -2.54
CA ARG A 106 8.56 11.13 -2.73
C ARG A 106 8.27 11.44 -4.19
N LYS A 107 9.29 11.85 -4.96
CA LYS A 107 9.12 12.22 -6.37
C LYS A 107 8.73 11.00 -7.21
N ALA A 108 9.38 9.85 -6.99
CA ALA A 108 9.01 8.61 -7.66
C ALA A 108 7.61 8.15 -7.27
N LEU A 109 7.25 8.23 -5.98
CA LEU A 109 5.91 7.87 -5.51
C LEU A 109 4.83 8.77 -6.11
N GLU A 110 5.03 10.09 -6.12
CA GLU A 110 4.12 11.04 -6.75
C GLU A 110 3.97 10.77 -8.25
N ALA A 111 5.06 10.50 -8.96
CA ALA A 111 5.02 10.15 -10.37
C ALA A 111 4.21 8.86 -10.62
N ALA A 112 4.39 7.84 -9.78
CA ALA A 112 3.63 6.59 -9.87
C ALA A 112 2.13 6.82 -9.62
N VAL A 113 1.77 7.60 -8.60
CA VAL A 113 0.36 7.92 -8.29
C VAL A 113 -0.27 8.78 -9.39
N ASN A 114 0.46 9.74 -9.96
CA ASN A 114 -0.03 10.56 -11.08
C ASN A 114 -0.28 9.71 -12.33
N ALA A 115 0.63 8.79 -12.65
CA ALA A 115 0.43 7.86 -13.77
C ALA A 115 -0.83 7.00 -13.56
N LEU A 116 -1.13 6.59 -12.31
CA LEU A 116 -2.39 5.93 -11.98
C LEU A 116 -3.60 6.86 -12.16
N SER A 117 -3.50 8.13 -11.77
CA SER A 117 -4.59 9.11 -11.95
C SER A 117 -4.95 9.32 -13.42
N ASP A 118 -3.99 9.23 -14.35
CA ASP A 118 -4.24 9.43 -15.78
C ASP A 118 -5.09 8.30 -16.39
N ILE A 119 -4.81 7.06 -15.97
CA ILE A 119 -5.49 5.86 -16.47
C ILE A 119 -6.75 5.53 -15.68
N TRP A 120 -6.84 5.95 -14.42
CA TRP A 120 -7.97 5.63 -13.57
C TRP A 120 -9.22 6.41 -14.01
N LYS A 121 -10.27 5.65 -14.36
CA LYS A 121 -11.59 6.20 -14.69
C LYS A 121 -12.59 5.74 -13.63
N PRO A 122 -13.05 6.63 -12.74
CA PRO A 122 -14.02 6.26 -11.72
C PRO A 122 -15.30 5.75 -12.38
N ARG A 123 -15.82 4.61 -11.91
CA ARG A 123 -17.17 4.18 -12.29
C ARG A 123 -18.16 5.23 -11.82
N ARG A 124 -18.87 5.84 -12.77
CA ARG A 124 -19.96 6.78 -12.46
C ARG A 124 -20.95 6.08 -11.54
N HIS A 125 -21.31 6.77 -10.46
CA HIS A 125 -22.38 6.33 -9.60
C HIS A 125 -23.69 6.43 -10.39
N THR A 126 -24.21 5.30 -10.90
CA THR A 126 -25.59 5.28 -11.36
C THR A 126 -26.46 5.27 -10.11
N THR A 127 -27.05 6.41 -9.79
CA THR A 127 -28.21 6.42 -8.88
C THR A 127 -29.24 5.49 -9.50
N ARG A 128 -29.48 4.31 -8.90
CA ARG A 128 -30.72 3.57 -9.16
C ARG A 128 -31.84 4.49 -8.70
N SER A 129 -32.54 5.11 -9.65
CA SER A 129 -33.84 5.69 -9.37
C SER A 129 -34.71 4.59 -8.77
N LYS A 130 -35.32 4.90 -7.62
CA LYS A 130 -36.34 4.05 -7.01
C LYS A 130 -37.54 3.91 -7.94
#